data_AF-A0A935BYI0-F1
#
_entry.id   AF-A0A935BYI0-F1
#
_cell.length_a   1.000
_cell.length_b   1.000
_cell.length_c   1.000
_cell.angle_alpha   90.00
_cell.angle_beta   90.00
_cell.angle_gamma   90.00
#
_symmetry.space_group_name_H-M   'P 1'
#
loop_
_entity.id
_entity.type
_entity.pdbx_description
1 polymer ?
#
loop_
_entity_poly.entity_id
_entity_poly.type
_entity_poly.pdbx_seq_one_letter_code
_entity_poly.pdbx_strand_id
1 'polypeptide(L)'
;MTRAEQRRMKALVQTTPAPTGQRTGARVLTPSVLLELYSEPVSFHRPFVELGGGVTAALFLSCACDEAAKLPPDGDGWLRLSTEQWREATCLSRTEQENARRALRDRGLISERRVGMPARLELRVEIARLMELLQEQANRKYMGLDQIDYSIDRPVFDVNAS
;
A
#
# COMPACT_ATOMS: atom_id res chain seq x y z
N MET A 1 -26.04 -21.36 -62.58
CA MET A 1 -25.49 -22.29 -61.57
C MET A 1 -26.56 -23.27 -61.17
N THR A 2 -26.27 -24.57 -61.20
CA THR A 2 -27.27 -25.66 -61.12
C THR A 2 -27.32 -26.29 -59.72
N ARG A 3 -28.46 -26.90 -59.35
CA ARG A 3 -28.67 -27.61 -58.06
C ARG A 3 -27.64 -28.72 -57.78
N ALA A 4 -26.90 -29.18 -58.79
CA ALA A 4 -25.81 -30.16 -58.65
C ALA A 4 -24.52 -29.55 -58.06
N GLU A 5 -24.26 -28.25 -58.29
CA GLU A 5 -23.08 -27.55 -57.77
C GLU A 5 -23.24 -27.19 -56.28
N GLN A 6 -24.48 -26.91 -55.86
CA GLN A 6 -24.81 -26.62 -54.45
C GLN A 6 -24.68 -27.83 -53.52
N ARG A 7 -24.82 -29.07 -54.05
CA ARG A 7 -24.62 -30.29 -53.26
C ARG A 7 -23.16 -30.68 -53.09
N ARG A 8 -22.28 -30.28 -54.01
CA ARG A 8 -20.83 -30.55 -53.91
C ARG A 8 -20.13 -29.68 -52.87
N MET A 9 -20.67 -28.50 -52.56
CA MET A 9 -20.08 -27.55 -51.60
C MET A 9 -20.51 -27.78 -50.14
N LYS A 10 -21.47 -28.68 -49.91
CA LYS A 10 -21.97 -29.01 -48.55
C LYS A 10 -21.36 -30.30 -47.96
N ALA A 11 -20.45 -30.95 -48.69
CA ALA A 11 -19.87 -32.26 -48.34
C ALA A 11 -18.34 -32.23 -48.16
N LEU A 12 -17.77 -31.08 -47.77
CA LEU A 12 -16.36 -30.98 -47.35
C LEU A 12 -16.20 -30.06 -46.12
N VAL A 13 -17.12 -30.18 -45.15
CA VAL A 13 -17.01 -29.55 -43.83
C VAL A 13 -17.40 -30.56 -42.75
N GLN A 14 -16.91 -31.79 -42.88
CA GLN A 14 -16.87 -32.75 -41.78
C GLN A 14 -15.55 -33.50 -41.86
N THR A 15 -14.57 -33.01 -41.11
CA THR A 15 -13.82 -33.77 -40.10
C THR A 15 -12.60 -32.94 -39.69
N THR A 16 -12.71 -32.30 -38.53
CA THR A 16 -11.51 -32.02 -37.73
C THR A 16 -11.91 -32.39 -36.31
N PRO A 17 -11.31 -33.43 -35.72
CA PRO A 17 -11.58 -33.76 -34.33
C PRO A 17 -11.15 -32.58 -33.46
N ALA A 18 -12.02 -32.22 -32.51
CA ALA A 18 -11.67 -31.26 -31.47
C ALA A 18 -10.36 -31.70 -30.81
N PRO A 19 -9.41 -30.78 -30.55
CA PRO A 19 -8.24 -31.12 -29.76
C PRO A 19 -8.70 -31.43 -28.34
N THR A 20 -8.77 -32.73 -28.03
CA THR A 20 -8.75 -33.29 -26.68
C THR A 20 -7.41 -32.89 -26.05
N GLY A 21 -7.41 -31.70 -25.47
CA GLY A 21 -6.33 -31.21 -24.63
C GLY A 21 -6.99 -30.52 -23.47
N GLN A 22 -7.11 -31.24 -22.34
CA GLN A 22 -7.20 -30.61 -21.04
C GLN A 22 -5.94 -29.74 -20.88
N ARG A 23 -5.99 -28.52 -21.39
CA ARG A 23 -5.06 -27.47 -21.00
C ARG A 23 -5.48 -27.07 -19.60
N THR A 24 -4.66 -27.42 -18.62
CA THR A 24 -4.58 -26.74 -17.33
C THR A 24 -4.97 -25.28 -17.54
N GLY A 25 -6.15 -24.90 -17.02
CA GLY A 25 -6.81 -23.65 -17.40
C GLY A 25 -5.83 -22.50 -17.29
N ALA A 26 -5.43 -21.94 -18.45
CA ALA A 26 -4.71 -20.69 -18.47
C ALA A 26 -5.64 -19.69 -17.77
N ARG A 27 -5.29 -19.28 -16.55
CA ARG A 27 -6.02 -18.23 -15.84
C ARG A 27 -5.86 -16.97 -16.68
N VAL A 28 -6.86 -16.69 -17.52
CA VAL A 28 -6.87 -15.49 -18.33
C VAL A 28 -7.05 -14.32 -17.37
N LEU A 29 -6.02 -13.49 -17.23
CA LEU A 29 -6.15 -12.20 -16.56
C LEU A 29 -7.00 -11.31 -17.46
N THR A 30 -8.22 -11.02 -17.04
CA THR A 30 -9.07 -10.06 -17.74
C THR A 30 -8.55 -8.64 -17.48
N PRO A 31 -8.80 -7.68 -18.38
CA PRO A 31 -8.49 -6.28 -18.13
C PRO A 31 -9.06 -5.77 -16.80
N SER A 32 -10.25 -6.21 -16.40
CA SER A 32 -10.85 -5.86 -15.11
C SER A 32 -10.02 -6.33 -13.90
N VAL A 33 -9.46 -7.54 -13.94
CA VAL A 33 -8.59 -8.06 -12.88
C VAL A 33 -7.27 -7.30 -12.83
N LEU A 34 -6.74 -6.90 -13.98
CA LEU A 34 -5.53 -6.08 -14.02
C LEU A 34 -5.77 -4.70 -13.39
N LEU A 35 -6.90 -4.06 -13.72
CA LEU A 35 -7.26 -2.78 -13.11
C LEU A 35 -7.43 -2.88 -11.58
N GLU A 36 -8.05 -3.96 -11.09
CA GLU A 36 -8.19 -4.20 -9.65
C GLU A 36 -6.82 -4.42 -8.98
N LEU A 37 -5.94 -5.21 -9.61
CA LEU A 37 -4.61 -5.53 -9.10
C LEU A 37 -3.70 -4.29 -9.01
N TYR A 38 -3.88 -3.33 -9.91
CA TYR A 38 -3.13 -2.07 -9.97
C TYR A 38 -3.94 -0.88 -9.43
N SER A 39 -4.96 -1.15 -8.61
CA SER A 39 -5.61 -0.13 -7.80
C SER A 39 -4.61 0.50 -6.83
N GLU A 40 -4.98 1.65 -6.24
CA GLU A 40 -4.06 2.47 -5.45
C GLU A 40 -3.42 1.63 -4.31
N PRO A 41 -2.07 1.51 -4.29
CA PRO A 41 -1.41 0.65 -3.33
C PRO A 41 -1.49 1.25 -1.93
N VAL A 42 -1.60 0.37 -0.93
CA VAL A 42 -1.60 0.77 0.47
C VAL A 42 -0.17 0.86 0.98
N SER A 43 0.20 2.03 1.52
CA SER A 43 1.51 2.24 2.12
C SER A 43 1.63 1.54 3.47
N PHE A 44 2.69 0.74 3.63
CA PHE A 44 2.95 0.02 4.86
C PHE A 44 4.42 0.05 5.24
N HIS A 45 4.74 0.79 6.29
CA HIS A 45 6.06 0.87 6.88
C HIS A 45 6.21 -0.18 7.98
N ARG A 46 6.80 -1.34 7.64
CA ARG A 46 7.09 -2.42 8.60
C ARG A 46 7.77 -1.94 9.90
N PRO A 47 8.69 -0.97 9.91
CA PRO A 47 9.29 -0.46 11.15
C PRO A 47 8.26 0.01 12.19
N PHE A 48 7.07 0.44 11.77
CA PHE A 48 6.03 0.95 12.67
C PHE A 48 5.30 -0.15 13.45
N VAL A 49 5.48 -1.44 13.12
CA VAL A 49 4.81 -2.55 13.84
C VAL A 49 5.20 -2.60 15.30
N GLU A 50 6.50 -2.50 15.58
CA GLU A 50 7.03 -2.45 16.95
C GLU A 50 6.60 -1.15 17.64
N LEU A 51 6.61 -0.03 16.92
CA LEU A 51 6.27 1.28 17.47
C LEU A 51 4.79 1.40 17.81
N GLY A 52 3.89 1.05 16.88
CA GLY A 52 2.44 1.15 17.04
C GLY A 52 1.84 0.03 17.89
N GLY A 53 2.59 -1.02 18.19
CA GLY A 53 2.14 -2.15 19.01
C GLY A 53 1.24 -3.14 18.28
N GLY A 54 1.29 -3.19 16.95
CA GLY A 54 0.49 -4.10 16.14
C GLY A 54 0.43 -3.71 14.67
N VAL A 55 0.05 -4.67 13.81
CA VAL A 55 -0.01 -4.49 12.36
C VAL A 55 -1.05 -3.43 11.97
N THR A 56 -2.22 -3.43 12.60
CA THR A 56 -3.30 -2.47 12.31
C THR A 56 -2.90 -1.04 12.69
N ALA A 57 -2.25 -0.84 13.84
CA ALA A 57 -1.72 0.45 14.27
C ALA A 57 -0.60 0.94 13.34
N ALA A 58 0.31 0.05 12.92
CA ALA A 58 1.38 0.38 11.99
C ALA A 58 0.86 0.74 10.60
N LEU A 59 -0.15 0.01 10.11
CA LEU A 59 -0.83 0.30 8.86
C LEU A 59 -1.48 1.67 8.91
N PHE A 60 -2.29 1.93 9.95
CA PHE A 60 -2.93 3.22 10.13
C PHE A 60 -1.90 4.37 10.19
N LEU A 61 -0.81 4.20 10.94
CA LEU A 61 0.25 5.20 11.03
C LEU A 61 0.96 5.42 9.69
N SER A 62 1.17 4.37 8.91
CA SER A 62 1.79 4.46 7.58
C SER A 62 0.95 5.31 6.63
N CYS A 63 -0.35 5.01 6.53
CA CYS A 63 -1.28 5.79 5.74
C CYS A 63 -1.41 7.22 6.26
N ALA A 64 -1.39 7.43 7.59
CA ALA A 64 -1.45 8.76 8.18
C ALA A 64 -0.22 9.61 7.86
N CYS A 65 0.98 9.03 7.82
CA CYS A 65 2.19 9.72 7.38
C CYS A 65 2.11 10.14 5.91
N ASP A 66 1.61 9.26 5.04
CA ASP A 66 1.42 9.57 3.62
C ASP A 66 0.39 10.68 3.40
N GLU A 67 -0.73 10.63 4.11
CA GLU A 67 -1.72 11.72 4.07
C GLU A 67 -1.15 13.02 4.64
N ALA A 68 -0.33 12.96 5.69
CA ALA A 68 0.33 14.14 6.25
C ALA A 68 1.33 14.75 5.27
N ALA A 69 2.04 13.93 4.48
CA ALA A 69 2.96 14.39 3.45
C ALA A 69 2.27 15.11 2.29
N LYS A 70 0.97 14.89 2.09
CA LYS A 70 0.14 15.61 1.09
C LYS A 70 -0.33 16.97 1.58
N LEU A 71 -0.20 17.28 2.88
CA LEU A 71 -0.59 18.59 3.42
C LEU A 71 0.39 19.70 2.99
N PRO A 72 -0.09 20.95 2.86
CA PRO A 72 0.80 22.09 2.63
C PRO A 72 1.83 22.22 3.77
N PRO A 73 3.10 22.56 3.45
CA PRO A 73 4.16 22.68 4.46
C PRO A 73 3.87 23.75 5.51
N ASP A 74 3.15 24.82 5.15
CA ASP A 74 2.75 25.91 6.05
C ASP A 74 1.38 25.67 6.72
N GLY A 75 0.83 24.45 6.60
CA GLY A 75 -0.46 24.07 7.17
C GLY A 75 -0.40 23.79 8.67
N ASP A 76 -1.57 23.57 9.29
CA ASP A 76 -1.67 23.24 10.72
C ASP A 76 -1.34 21.77 11.06
N GLY A 77 -1.05 20.96 10.04
CA GLY A 77 -0.71 19.54 10.17
C GLY A 77 -1.89 18.63 10.52
N TRP A 78 -3.13 19.14 10.53
CA TRP A 78 -4.29 18.36 10.91
C TRP A 78 -4.95 17.69 9.69
N LEU A 79 -5.03 16.36 9.75
CA LEU A 79 -5.72 15.50 8.83
C LEU A 79 -7.22 15.52 9.10
N ARG A 80 -7.99 15.77 8.02
CA ARG A 80 -9.45 15.99 8.06
C ARG A 80 -10.20 14.94 7.26
N LEU A 81 -9.76 13.69 7.37
CA LEU A 81 -10.39 12.56 6.69
C LEU A 81 -11.57 12.03 7.50
N SER A 82 -12.65 11.70 6.79
CA SER A 82 -13.80 10.97 7.32
C SER A 82 -13.46 9.51 7.65
N THR A 83 -14.33 8.84 8.39
CA THR A 83 -14.18 7.40 8.68
C THR A 83 -14.14 6.54 7.41
N GLU A 84 -14.87 6.91 6.36
CA GLU A 84 -14.87 6.16 5.10
C GLU A 84 -13.58 6.42 4.31
N GLN A 85 -13.10 7.65 4.25
CA GLN A 85 -11.80 7.95 3.64
C GLN A 85 -10.66 7.22 4.36
N TRP A 86 -10.70 7.14 5.70
CA TRP A 86 -9.77 6.30 6.45
C TRP A 86 -9.91 4.81 6.12
N ARG A 87 -11.13 4.35 5.86
CA ARG A 87 -11.39 2.96 5.46
C ARG A 87 -10.85 2.66 4.07
N GLU A 88 -11.01 3.57 3.12
CA GLU A 88 -10.43 3.48 1.77
C GLU A 88 -8.90 3.44 1.85
N ALA A 89 -8.29 4.31 2.66
CA ALA A 89 -6.83 4.38 2.79
C ALA A 89 -6.20 3.18 3.51
N THR A 90 -6.90 2.58 4.47
CA THR A 90 -6.31 1.56 5.38
C THR A 90 -6.93 0.18 5.25
N CYS A 91 -8.05 0.03 4.55
CA CYS A 91 -8.91 -1.16 4.55
C CYS A 91 -9.42 -1.60 5.94
N LEU A 92 -9.26 -0.79 6.98
CA LEU A 92 -9.66 -1.13 8.35
C LEU A 92 -11.13 -0.81 8.60
N SER A 93 -11.82 -1.73 9.28
CA SER A 93 -13.17 -1.48 9.80
C SER A 93 -13.15 -0.36 10.85
N ARG A 94 -14.32 0.24 11.12
CA ARG A 94 -14.44 1.31 12.11
C ARG A 94 -13.86 0.93 13.49
N THR A 95 -14.08 -0.31 13.94
CA THR A 95 -13.57 -0.80 15.22
C THR A 95 -12.05 -0.97 15.20
N GLU A 96 -11.49 -1.49 14.10
CA GLU A 96 -10.03 -1.62 13.94
C GLU A 96 -9.37 -0.25 13.86
N GLN A 97 -9.98 0.72 13.18
CA GLN A 97 -9.50 2.10 13.15
C GLN A 97 -9.48 2.71 14.55
N GLU A 98 -10.54 2.55 15.35
CA GLU A 98 -10.57 3.08 16.71
C GLU A 98 -9.51 2.42 17.61
N ASN A 99 -9.35 1.09 17.52
CA ASN A 99 -8.33 0.37 18.27
C ASN A 99 -6.91 0.78 17.86
N ALA A 100 -6.66 0.93 16.56
CA ALA A 100 -5.40 1.42 16.01
C ALA A 100 -5.09 2.84 16.51
N ARG A 101 -6.05 3.76 16.38
CA ARG A 101 -5.88 5.14 16.87
C ARG A 101 -5.67 5.20 18.37
N ARG A 102 -6.41 4.42 19.16
CA ARG A 102 -6.19 4.31 20.60
C ARG A 102 -4.77 3.85 20.91
N ALA A 103 -4.29 2.78 20.26
CA ALA A 103 -2.95 2.25 20.48
C ALA A 103 -1.84 3.26 20.13
N LEU A 104 -2.04 4.06 19.07
CA LEU A 104 -1.12 5.12 18.66
C LEU A 104 -1.17 6.32 19.62
N ARG A 105 -2.36 6.71 20.07
CA ARG A 105 -2.57 7.80 21.05
C ARG A 105 -1.92 7.47 22.39
N ASP A 106 -2.11 6.25 22.88
CA ASP A 106 -1.52 5.76 24.14
C ASP A 106 0.02 5.77 24.10
N ARG A 107 0.63 5.83 22.91
CA ARG A 107 2.08 5.90 22.68
C ARG A 107 2.58 7.28 22.29
N GLY A 108 1.68 8.25 22.19
CA GLY A 108 1.99 9.63 21.77
C GLY A 108 2.36 9.77 20.30
N LEU A 109 2.03 8.79 19.44
CA LEU A 109 2.35 8.83 18.01
C LEU A 109 1.36 9.67 17.20
N ILE A 110 0.16 9.88 17.72
CA ILE A 110 -0.86 10.74 17.13
C ILE A 110 -1.56 11.61 18.19
N SER A 111 -2.05 12.76 17.73
CA SER A 111 -3.00 13.60 18.46
C SER A 111 -4.34 13.61 17.77
N GLU A 112 -5.41 13.69 18.56
CA GLU A 112 -6.79 13.81 18.06
C GLU A 112 -7.49 15.01 18.68
N ARG A 113 -8.29 15.72 17.89
CA ARG A 113 -9.18 16.77 18.38
C ARG A 113 -10.54 16.69 17.69
N ARG A 114 -11.57 17.21 18.36
CA ARG A 114 -12.91 17.39 17.78
C ARG A 114 -13.15 18.87 17.54
N VAL A 115 -13.46 19.25 16.30
CA VAL A 115 -13.61 20.66 15.89
C VAL A 115 -14.95 20.87 15.19
N GLY A 116 -15.59 22.01 15.45
CA GLY A 116 -16.77 22.49 14.75
C GLY A 116 -18.09 21.86 15.20
N MET A 117 -19.16 22.20 14.47
CA MET A 117 -20.53 21.72 14.66
C MET A 117 -21.10 21.34 13.29
N PRO A 118 -21.41 20.05 13.00
CA PRO A 118 -21.20 18.88 13.85
C PRO A 118 -19.70 18.58 14.07
N ALA A 119 -19.36 18.01 15.23
CA ALA A 119 -17.99 17.74 15.64
C ALA A 119 -17.28 16.77 14.68
N ARG A 120 -16.25 17.26 13.98
CA ARG A 120 -15.38 16.45 13.11
C ARG A 120 -14.13 16.04 13.86
N LEU A 121 -13.72 14.78 13.73
CA LEU A 121 -12.47 14.28 14.26
C LEU A 121 -11.35 14.74 13.32
N GLU A 122 -10.38 15.47 13.85
CA GLU A 122 -9.13 15.77 13.17
C GLU A 122 -8.00 15.02 13.86
N LEU A 123 -7.04 14.55 13.08
CA LEU A 123 -5.90 13.75 13.54
C LEU A 123 -4.59 14.41 13.11
N ARG A 124 -3.56 14.34 13.93
CA ARG A 124 -2.21 14.80 13.58
C ARG A 124 -1.19 13.73 13.94
N VAL A 125 -0.21 13.50 13.07
CA VAL A 125 0.94 12.64 13.37
C VAL A 125 1.96 13.44 14.18
N GLU A 126 2.41 12.88 15.30
CA GLU A 126 3.44 13.50 16.13
C GLU A 126 4.83 13.09 15.62
N ILE A 127 5.29 13.79 14.58
CA ILE A 127 6.54 13.46 13.87
C ILE A 127 7.76 13.43 14.80
N ALA A 128 7.86 14.36 15.75
CA ALA A 128 8.95 14.38 16.71
C ALA A 128 9.00 13.09 17.55
N ARG A 129 7.85 12.63 18.05
CA ARG A 129 7.74 11.39 18.83
C ARG A 129 8.00 10.15 17.96
N LEU A 130 7.51 10.15 16.73
CA LEU A 130 7.81 9.09 15.77
C LEU A 130 9.32 8.98 15.52
N MET A 131 10.00 10.12 15.35
CA MET A 131 11.43 10.15 15.08
C MET A 131 12.28 9.68 16.27
N GLU A 132 11.91 10.10 17.48
CA GLU A 132 12.53 9.60 18.71
C GLU A 132 12.45 8.06 18.80
N LEU A 133 11.25 7.49 18.62
CA LEU A 133 11.04 6.04 18.70
C LEU A 133 11.74 5.27 17.56
N LEU A 134 11.78 5.84 16.35
CA LEU A 134 12.55 5.27 15.25
C LEU A 134 14.05 5.29 15.52
N GLN A 135 14.57 6.38 16.10
CA GLN A 135 15.98 6.48 16.48
C GLN A 135 16.32 5.44 17.55
N GLU A 136 15.50 5.28 18.59
CA GLU A 136 15.69 4.24 19.59
C GLU A 136 15.69 2.84 18.97
N GLN A 137 14.76 2.57 18.05
CA GLN A 137 14.68 1.30 17.35
C GLN A 137 15.90 1.07 16.45
N ALA A 138 16.35 2.10 15.73
CA ALA A 138 17.55 2.05 14.90
C ALA A 138 18.78 1.77 15.75
N ASN A 139 18.96 2.49 16.86
CA ASN A 139 20.04 2.26 17.81
C ASN A 139 20.06 0.81 18.28
N ARG A 140 18.92 0.24 18.69
CA ARG A 140 18.85 -1.18 19.11
C ARG A 140 19.24 -2.17 18.01
N LYS A 141 18.84 -1.90 16.75
CA LYS A 141 19.04 -2.82 15.62
C LYS A 141 20.41 -2.70 14.96
N TYR A 142 20.98 -1.50 15.00
CA TYR A 142 22.15 -1.10 14.22
C TYR A 142 23.28 -0.55 15.10
N MET A 143 23.30 -0.87 16.41
CA MET A 143 24.42 -0.53 17.29
C MET A 143 25.74 -0.90 16.61
N GLY A 144 26.61 0.11 16.43
CA GLY A 144 27.91 -0.03 15.78
C GLY A 144 27.98 0.50 14.34
N LEU A 145 26.87 0.79 13.66
CA LEU A 145 26.90 1.45 12.34
C LEU A 145 27.28 2.93 12.43
N ASP A 146 27.02 3.59 13.56
CA ASP A 146 27.46 4.97 13.81
C ASP A 146 29.00 5.14 13.85
N GLN A 147 29.73 4.02 13.94
CA GLN A 147 31.20 3.99 13.92
C GLN A 147 31.77 3.70 12.52
N ILE A 148 30.92 3.40 11.53
CA ILE A 148 31.35 3.16 10.15
C ILE A 148 31.41 4.51 9.44
N ASP A 149 32.63 5.03 9.28
CA ASP A 149 32.89 6.22 8.50
C ASP A 149 32.74 5.90 6.99
N TYR A 150 31.54 6.11 6.46
CA TYR A 150 31.25 6.01 5.02
C TYR A 150 31.99 7.06 4.17
N SER A 151 32.75 7.98 4.77
CA SER A 151 33.65 8.87 4.03
C SER A 151 35.00 8.22 3.70
N ILE A 152 35.37 7.11 4.35
CA ILE A 152 36.68 6.45 4.16
C ILE A 152 36.64 5.42 3.02
N ASP A 153 35.53 4.72 2.81
CA ASP A 153 35.33 3.78 1.70
C ASP A 153 34.19 4.27 0.78
N ARG A 154 34.42 5.31 -0.02
CA ARG A 154 33.66 5.43 -1.28
C ARG A 154 34.22 4.37 -2.22
N PRO A 155 33.52 3.24 -2.51
CA PRO A 155 33.81 2.54 -3.74
C PRO A 155 33.61 3.58 -4.85
N VAL A 156 34.69 3.92 -5.54
CA VAL A 156 34.59 4.56 -6.84
C VAL A 156 33.84 3.54 -7.69
N PHE A 157 32.52 3.73 -7.82
CA PHE A 157 31.78 3.04 -8.86
C PHE A 157 32.34 3.57 -10.16
N ASP A 158 33.31 2.84 -10.71
CA ASP A 158 33.93 3.16 -11.97
C ASP A 158 32.90 2.84 -13.06
N VAL A 159 32.04 3.81 -13.36
CA VAL A 159 30.95 3.67 -14.35
C VAL A 159 31.50 3.66 -15.79
N ASN A 160 32.83 3.72 -15.97
CA ASN A 160 33.50 3.75 -17.27
C ASN A 160 34.53 2.62 -17.45
N ALA A 161 34.28 1.43 -16.92
CA ALA A 161 34.95 0.22 -17.40
C ALA A 161 34.18 -0.36 -18.59
N SER A 162 34.49 0.12 -19.79
CA SER A 162 34.17 -0.50 -21.08
C SER A 162 35.40 -0.50 -21.97
#